data_AF-A0A398D7W5-F1
#
_entry.id   AF-A0A398D7W5-F1
#
_cell.length_a   1.000
_cell.length_b   1.000
_cell.length_c   1.000
_cell.angle_alpha   90.00
_cell.angle_beta   90.00
_cell.angle_gamma   90.00
#
_symmetry.space_group_name_H-M   'P 1'
#
loop_
_entity.id
_entity.type
_entity.pdbx_description
1 polymer ?
#
loop_
_entity_poly.entity_id
_entity_poly.type
_entity_poly.pdbx_seq_one_letter_code
_entity_poly.pdbx_strand_id
1 'polypeptide(L)'
;MTETTERIVESYVRYVKGWATISNIKCPDQHEIDLLAINPKDLERYHIESSVHVPGTGFSKLTNGAFDWEQMKVRVKAPSQRRTIGFFVKQKFGTDGVVQTLHTYGFDPGNYHKIIVTWDCEPDAKETAKQNDIEVWEFPDLLDEIVALAGKGKHYVMDDTVRTLQMLVYAQRRKGKV
;
A
#
# COMPACT_ATOMS: atom_id res chain seq x y z
N MET A 1 -6.43 -12.39 -8.42
CA MET A 1 -4.99 -12.39 -8.74
C MET A 1 -4.46 -11.10 -8.14
N THR A 2 -3.63 -11.20 -7.10
CA THR A 2 -3.02 -10.06 -6.38
C THR A 2 -2.16 -9.23 -7.32
N GLU A 3 -2.25 -7.90 -7.25
CA GLU A 3 -1.46 -7.00 -8.10
C GLU A 3 0.04 -7.10 -7.76
N THR A 4 0.93 -6.82 -8.70
CA THR A 4 2.38 -6.82 -8.45
C THR A 4 2.78 -5.82 -7.37
N THR A 5 2.12 -4.65 -7.34
CA THR A 5 2.34 -3.63 -6.30
C THR A 5 2.02 -4.19 -4.92
N GLU A 6 0.83 -4.78 -4.74
CA GLU A 6 0.40 -5.40 -3.48
C GLU A 6 1.39 -6.47 -3.02
N ARG A 7 1.90 -7.30 -3.95
CA ARG A 7 2.93 -8.31 -3.62
C ARG A 7 4.24 -7.70 -3.14
N ILE A 8 4.68 -6.58 -3.74
CA ILE A 8 5.88 -5.87 -3.29
C ILE A 8 5.66 -5.27 -1.90
N VAL A 9 4.50 -4.66 -1.65
CA VAL A 9 4.14 -4.11 -0.34
C VAL A 9 4.07 -5.22 0.72
N GLU A 10 3.39 -6.33 0.43
CA GLU A 10 3.34 -7.50 1.31
C GLU A 10 4.74 -8.03 1.63
N SER A 11 5.60 -8.13 0.61
CA SER A 11 6.98 -8.58 0.77
C SER A 11 7.80 -7.63 1.63
N TYR A 12 7.66 -6.33 1.43
CA TYR A 12 8.28 -5.30 2.28
C TYR A 12 7.84 -5.48 3.74
N VAL A 13 6.53 -5.55 3.98
CA VAL A 13 5.97 -5.69 5.32
C VAL A 13 6.46 -6.98 6.00
N ARG A 14 6.53 -8.10 5.28
CA ARG A 14 7.02 -9.38 5.82
C ARG A 14 8.51 -9.39 6.09
N TYR A 15 9.33 -9.01 5.11
CA TYR A 15 10.78 -9.27 5.14
C TYR A 15 11.61 -8.08 5.62
N VAL A 16 11.11 -6.86 5.44
CA VAL A 16 11.77 -5.65 5.95
C VAL A 16 11.23 -5.30 7.34
N LYS A 17 9.91 -5.23 7.52
CA LYS A 17 9.32 -4.91 8.83
C LYS A 17 9.23 -6.11 9.79
N GLY A 18 9.22 -7.34 9.26
CA GLY A 18 9.09 -8.54 10.09
C GLY A 18 7.66 -8.80 10.59
N TRP A 19 6.65 -8.26 9.91
CA TRP A 19 5.26 -8.35 10.34
C TRP A 19 4.55 -9.57 9.73
N ALA A 20 3.57 -10.11 10.45
CA ALA A 20 2.67 -11.14 9.93
C ALA A 20 1.60 -10.48 9.04
N THR A 21 1.23 -11.09 7.92
CA THR A 21 0.29 -10.47 6.97
C THR A 21 -0.73 -11.43 6.36
N ILE A 22 -1.87 -10.87 5.95
CA ILE A 22 -2.92 -11.51 5.14
C ILE A 22 -3.29 -10.52 4.02
N SER A 23 -3.23 -10.94 2.75
CA SER A 23 -3.51 -10.08 1.59
C SER A 23 -4.78 -10.48 0.83
N ASN A 24 -5.29 -9.57 -0.02
CA ASN A 24 -6.41 -9.81 -0.95
C ASN A 24 -7.67 -10.36 -0.22
N ILE A 25 -8.08 -9.65 0.83
CA ILE A 25 -9.25 -10.02 1.65
C ILE A 25 -10.51 -9.44 1.01
N LYS A 26 -11.38 -10.34 0.55
CA LYS A 26 -12.66 -9.95 -0.08
C LYS A 26 -13.67 -9.54 0.98
N CYS A 27 -14.32 -8.41 0.72
CA CYS A 27 -15.39 -7.86 1.54
C CYS A 27 -16.73 -7.94 0.78
N PRO A 28 -17.88 -7.76 1.47
CA PRO A 28 -19.17 -7.54 0.83
C PRO A 28 -19.14 -6.39 -0.20
N ASP A 29 -20.15 -6.33 -1.07
CA ASP A 29 -20.35 -5.25 -2.06
C ASP A 29 -19.17 -4.99 -3.02
N GLN A 30 -18.41 -6.05 -3.33
CA GLN A 30 -17.24 -6.00 -4.22
C GLN A 30 -16.11 -5.10 -3.70
N HIS A 31 -16.04 -4.88 -2.39
CA HIS A 31 -14.89 -4.25 -1.75
C HIS A 31 -13.78 -5.26 -1.48
N GLU A 32 -12.59 -4.74 -1.25
CA GLU A 32 -11.39 -5.51 -1.00
C GLU A 32 -10.43 -4.70 -0.12
N ILE A 33 -9.87 -5.39 0.86
CA ILE A 33 -8.74 -4.94 1.65
C ILE A 33 -7.48 -5.54 1.03
N ASP A 34 -6.55 -4.67 0.61
CA ASP A 34 -5.34 -5.11 -0.07
C ASP A 34 -4.44 -5.93 0.88
N LEU A 35 -4.18 -5.41 2.09
CA LEU A 35 -3.28 -6.04 3.06
C LEU A 35 -3.64 -5.69 4.50
N LEU A 36 -3.75 -6.72 5.34
CA LEU A 36 -3.71 -6.60 6.80
C LEU A 36 -2.36 -7.08 7.32
N ALA A 37 -1.81 -6.35 8.30
CA ALA A 37 -0.57 -6.71 8.94
C ALA A 37 -0.64 -6.58 10.47
N ILE A 38 0.13 -7.42 11.16
CA ILE A 38 0.32 -7.37 12.60
C ILE A 38 1.80 -7.40 12.90
N ASN A 39 2.27 -6.42 13.67
CA ASN A 39 3.61 -6.45 14.22
C ASN A 39 3.65 -7.44 15.40
N PRO A 40 4.38 -8.57 15.30
CA PRO A 40 4.35 -9.60 16.34
C PRO A 40 5.02 -9.18 17.66
N LYS A 41 5.75 -8.06 17.67
CA LYS A 41 6.48 -7.58 18.85
C LYS A 41 5.57 -6.86 19.85
N ASP A 42 4.67 -6.02 19.35
CA ASP A 42 3.79 -5.14 20.14
C ASP A 42 2.30 -5.36 19.84
N LEU A 43 1.99 -6.21 18.86
CA LEU A 43 0.64 -6.52 18.40
C LEU A 43 -0.09 -5.33 17.78
N GLU A 44 0.64 -4.31 17.33
CA GLU A 44 0.06 -3.23 16.52
C GLU A 44 -0.47 -3.79 15.19
N ARG A 45 -1.60 -3.25 14.76
CA ARG A 45 -2.39 -3.71 13.62
C ARG A 45 -2.39 -2.64 12.54
N TYR A 46 -2.28 -3.06 11.28
CA TYR A 46 -2.22 -2.15 10.15
C TYR A 46 -3.14 -2.61 9.03
N HIS A 47 -4.03 -1.72 8.59
CA HIS A 47 -4.80 -1.84 7.36
C HIS A 47 -4.10 -1.02 6.29
N ILE A 48 -3.54 -1.71 5.30
CA ILE A 48 -2.68 -1.12 4.27
C ILE A 48 -3.39 -1.23 2.92
N GLU A 49 -3.48 -0.10 2.22
CA GLU A 49 -4.09 0.04 0.90
C GLU A 49 -3.07 0.60 -0.08
N SER A 50 -2.97 0.00 -1.27
CA SER A 50 -1.97 0.38 -2.27
C SER A 50 -2.60 1.04 -3.49
N SER A 51 -1.96 2.10 -3.98
CA SER A 51 -2.35 2.82 -5.18
C SER A 51 -1.13 3.33 -5.92
N VAL A 52 -0.39 2.38 -6.48
CA VAL A 52 0.73 2.67 -7.38
C VAL A 52 0.28 2.32 -8.78
N HIS A 53 -0.04 3.35 -9.56
CA HIS A 53 -0.37 3.18 -10.96
C HIS A 53 0.75 3.74 -11.84
N VAL A 54 1.18 2.96 -12.83
CA VAL A 54 2.15 3.37 -13.86
C VAL A 54 1.40 3.66 -15.17
N PRO A 55 0.74 4.82 -15.33
CA PRO A 55 0.29 5.23 -16.65
C PRO A 55 1.50 5.41 -17.58
N GLY A 56 1.29 5.26 -18.89
CA GLY A 56 2.36 5.26 -19.91
C GLY A 56 3.23 6.53 -20.01
N THR A 57 3.03 7.52 -19.12
CA THR A 57 3.75 8.80 -19.08
C THR A 57 4.34 9.15 -17.70
N GLY A 58 4.17 8.32 -16.66
CA GLY A 58 4.69 8.61 -15.31
C GLY A 58 3.90 7.89 -14.21
N PHE A 59 4.10 8.25 -12.95
CA PHE A 59 3.30 7.72 -11.83
C PHE A 59 2.25 8.73 -11.39
N SER A 60 1.09 8.26 -10.93
CA SER A 60 0.06 9.12 -10.35
C SER A 60 0.38 9.48 -8.89
N LYS A 61 0.10 10.73 -8.51
CA LYS A 61 0.21 11.18 -7.12
C LYS A 61 -1.11 11.01 -6.38
N LEU A 62 -1.04 10.79 -5.07
CA LEU A 62 -2.16 10.93 -4.15
C LEU A 62 -2.48 12.42 -3.99
N THR A 63 -3.75 12.80 -4.19
CA THR A 63 -4.19 14.20 -4.22
C THR A 63 -5.26 14.50 -3.18
N ASN A 64 -5.44 15.78 -2.86
CA ASN A 64 -6.52 16.27 -2.01
C ASN A 64 -7.75 16.73 -2.80
N GLY A 65 -7.88 16.27 -4.05
CA GLY A 65 -9.02 16.60 -4.89
C GLY A 65 -10.34 16.14 -4.25
N ALA A 66 -11.40 16.92 -4.44
CA ALA A 66 -12.72 16.56 -3.93
C ALA A 66 -13.17 15.22 -4.55
N PHE A 67 -13.48 14.27 -3.67
CA PHE A 67 -13.99 12.96 -4.07
C PHE A 67 -15.49 13.02 -4.39
N ASP A 68 -15.85 12.48 -5.55
CA ASP A 68 -17.22 12.51 -6.10
C ASP A 68 -17.64 11.13 -6.64
N TRP A 69 -18.73 10.60 -6.05
CA TRP A 69 -19.32 9.31 -6.42
C TRP A 69 -19.88 9.27 -7.84
N GLU A 70 -20.44 10.37 -8.34
CA GLU A 70 -20.98 10.41 -9.70
C GLU A 70 -19.84 10.38 -10.72
N GLN A 71 -18.71 11.00 -10.39
CA GLN A 71 -17.51 10.92 -11.23
C GLN A 71 -16.87 9.53 -11.22
N MET A 72 -17.01 8.77 -10.13
CA MET A 72 -16.55 7.37 -10.08
C MET A 72 -17.31 6.44 -11.03
N LYS A 73 -18.57 6.74 -11.34
CA LYS A 73 -19.36 5.98 -12.34
C LYS A 73 -18.91 6.27 -13.78
N VAL A 74 -18.23 7.40 -14.01
CA VAL A 74 -17.72 7.78 -15.33
C VAL A 74 -16.33 7.17 -15.54
N ARG A 75 -16.22 6.17 -16.43
CA ARG A 75 -14.99 5.38 -16.66
C ARG A 75 -13.71 6.22 -16.82
N VAL A 76 -13.78 7.34 -17.53
CA VAL A 76 -12.61 8.21 -17.78
C VAL A 76 -12.22 9.07 -16.58
N LYS A 77 -13.12 9.30 -15.63
CA LYS A 77 -12.88 10.09 -14.40
C LYS A 77 -12.59 9.21 -13.18
N ALA A 78 -12.99 7.94 -13.19
CA ALA A 78 -12.73 7.01 -12.10
C ALA A 78 -11.24 6.94 -11.69
N PRO A 79 -10.25 6.92 -12.61
CA PRO A 79 -8.83 6.92 -12.21
C PRO A 79 -8.42 8.14 -11.39
N SER A 80 -8.91 9.35 -11.72
CA SER A 80 -8.57 10.57 -10.97
C SER A 80 -9.25 10.62 -9.62
N GLN A 81 -10.40 9.96 -9.46
CA GLN A 81 -11.12 9.85 -8.20
C GLN A 81 -10.44 8.83 -7.26
N ARG A 82 -9.97 7.70 -7.80
CA ARG A 82 -9.28 6.64 -7.03
C ARG A 82 -7.96 7.05 -6.38
N ARG A 83 -7.39 8.20 -6.78
CA ARG A 83 -6.17 8.78 -6.20
C ARG A 83 -6.43 9.92 -5.21
N THR A 84 -7.67 10.11 -4.76
CA THR A 84 -8.01 11.16 -3.78
C THR A 84 -8.05 10.60 -2.37
N ILE A 85 -7.68 11.39 -1.36
CA ILE A 85 -7.84 11.00 0.06
C ILE A 85 -9.30 10.63 0.37
N GLY A 86 -10.26 11.39 -0.17
CA GLY A 86 -11.68 11.13 0.05
C GLY A 86 -12.14 9.76 -0.46
N PHE A 87 -11.54 9.25 -1.53
CA PHE A 87 -11.80 7.88 -1.99
C PHE A 87 -11.35 6.85 -0.95
N PHE A 88 -10.14 6.97 -0.41
CA PHE A 88 -9.66 6.02 0.59
C PHE A 88 -10.49 6.06 1.87
N VAL A 89 -10.75 7.27 2.39
CA VAL A 89 -11.55 7.46 3.59
C VAL A 89 -12.92 6.81 3.45
N LYS A 90 -13.62 7.09 2.34
CA LYS A 90 -15.01 6.63 2.17
C LYS A 90 -15.14 5.20 1.68
N GLN A 91 -14.28 4.77 0.75
CA GLN A 91 -14.44 3.51 0.02
C GLN A 91 -13.50 2.40 0.49
N LYS A 92 -12.27 2.74 0.89
CA LYS A 92 -11.26 1.74 1.27
C LYS A 92 -11.19 1.51 2.78
N PHE A 93 -11.48 2.52 3.60
CA PHE A 93 -11.42 2.42 5.05
C PHE A 93 -12.79 2.50 5.75
N GLY A 94 -13.74 3.23 5.16
CA GLY A 94 -14.98 3.62 5.84
C GLY A 94 -16.23 2.85 5.45
N THR A 95 -16.21 1.99 4.43
CA THR A 95 -17.41 1.28 4.00
C THR A 95 -17.80 0.19 4.99
N ASP A 96 -19.09 0.03 5.27
CA ASP A 96 -19.61 -0.96 6.23
C ASP A 96 -19.10 -2.38 5.98
N GLY A 97 -19.06 -2.82 4.71
CA GLY A 97 -18.53 -4.14 4.36
C GLY A 97 -17.04 -4.32 4.71
N VAL A 98 -16.25 -3.26 4.59
CA VAL A 98 -14.84 -3.27 4.99
C VAL A 98 -14.72 -3.33 6.51
N VAL A 99 -15.45 -2.46 7.22
CA VAL A 99 -15.42 -2.40 8.70
C VAL A 99 -15.88 -3.71 9.33
N GLN A 100 -16.96 -4.31 8.81
CA GLN A 100 -17.42 -5.63 9.25
C GLN A 100 -16.37 -6.71 9.01
N THR A 101 -15.71 -6.69 7.86
CA THR A 101 -14.66 -7.66 7.54
C THR A 101 -13.48 -7.48 8.50
N LEU A 102 -12.99 -6.26 8.72
CA LEU A 102 -11.93 -5.93 9.68
C LEU A 102 -12.21 -6.51 11.08
N HIS A 103 -13.43 -6.33 11.58
CA HIS A 103 -13.84 -6.85 12.89
C HIS A 103 -13.69 -8.38 12.98
N THR A 104 -13.96 -9.14 11.90
CA THR A 104 -13.78 -10.61 11.91
C THR A 104 -12.31 -11.04 12.01
N TYR A 105 -11.37 -10.16 11.66
CA TYR A 105 -9.93 -10.36 11.82
C TYR A 105 -9.38 -9.73 13.12
N GLY A 106 -10.25 -9.19 13.99
CA GLY A 106 -9.85 -8.54 15.24
C GLY A 106 -9.26 -7.13 15.07
N PHE A 107 -9.63 -6.45 13.99
CA PHE A 107 -9.34 -5.04 13.74
C PHE A 107 -10.58 -4.22 14.12
N ASP A 108 -10.55 -3.63 15.29
CA ASP A 108 -11.65 -2.83 15.87
C ASP A 108 -11.33 -1.34 15.73
N PRO A 109 -12.34 -0.48 15.55
CA PRO A 109 -12.12 0.97 15.49
C PRO A 109 -11.26 1.48 16.65
N GLY A 110 -10.11 2.08 16.32
CA GLY A 110 -9.15 2.61 17.29
C GLY A 110 -8.03 1.65 17.73
N ASN A 111 -8.03 0.38 17.30
CA ASN A 111 -6.97 -0.59 17.63
C ASN A 111 -5.98 -0.88 16.48
N TYR A 112 -6.13 -0.18 15.36
CA TYR A 112 -5.32 -0.36 14.16
C TYR A 112 -5.02 0.97 13.47
N HIS A 113 -3.94 0.98 12.71
CA HIS A 113 -3.48 2.10 11.90
C HIS A 113 -3.90 1.91 10.45
N LYS A 114 -4.18 3.01 9.75
CA LYS A 114 -4.52 3.01 8.32
C LYS A 114 -3.33 3.55 7.54
N ILE A 115 -2.91 2.84 6.50
CA ILE A 115 -1.79 3.25 5.64
C ILE A 115 -2.24 3.26 4.19
N ILE A 116 -1.89 4.33 3.48
CA ILE A 116 -1.94 4.40 2.02
C ILE A 116 -0.52 4.32 1.47
N VAL A 117 -0.27 3.35 0.58
CA VAL A 117 0.97 3.26 -0.19
C VAL A 117 0.76 3.85 -1.57
N THR A 118 1.48 4.91 -1.90
CA THR A 118 1.39 5.63 -3.19
C THR A 118 2.78 5.85 -3.78
N TRP A 119 2.92 6.11 -5.07
CA TRP A 119 4.23 6.46 -5.63
C TRP A 119 4.72 7.83 -5.13
N ASP A 120 3.81 8.79 -5.04
CA ASP A 120 4.07 10.17 -4.67
C ASP A 120 2.77 10.77 -4.08
N CYS A 121 2.87 11.87 -3.35
CA CYS A 121 1.77 12.50 -2.63
C CYS A 121 1.91 14.02 -2.64
N GLU A 122 0.81 14.72 -2.93
CA GLU A 122 0.79 16.18 -2.78
C GLU A 122 0.89 16.57 -1.29
N PRO A 123 1.61 17.66 -0.94
CA PRO A 123 1.80 18.04 0.47
C PRO A 123 0.50 18.22 1.25
N ASP A 124 -0.51 18.84 0.64
CA ASP A 124 -1.84 19.06 1.23
C ASP A 124 -2.65 17.76 1.36
N ALA A 125 -2.44 16.80 0.45
CA ALA A 125 -3.00 15.46 0.56
C ALA A 125 -2.40 14.71 1.76
N LYS A 126 -1.09 14.85 1.99
CA LYS A 126 -0.39 14.25 3.14
C LYS A 126 -0.88 14.82 4.48
N GLU A 127 -1.11 16.14 4.53
CA GLU A 127 -1.72 16.80 5.69
C GLU A 127 -3.16 16.31 5.93
N THR A 128 -3.96 16.20 4.87
CA THR A 128 -5.34 15.73 4.95
C THR A 128 -5.41 14.26 5.38
N ALA A 129 -4.50 13.41 4.88
CA ALA A 129 -4.38 12.02 5.34
C ALA A 129 -4.13 11.95 6.85
N LYS A 130 -3.18 12.76 7.35
CA LYS A 130 -2.88 12.84 8.78
C LYS A 130 -4.08 13.29 9.62
N GLN A 131 -4.87 14.26 9.14
CA GLN A 131 -6.11 14.69 9.80
C GLN A 131 -7.18 13.60 9.87
N ASN A 132 -7.10 12.58 9.02
CA ASN A 132 -8.01 11.43 9.00
C ASN A 132 -7.42 10.18 9.68
N ASP A 133 -6.33 10.34 10.45
CA ASP A 133 -5.56 9.26 11.09
C ASP A 133 -5.09 8.22 10.06
N ILE A 134 -4.59 8.69 8.92
CA ILE A 134 -4.04 7.87 7.85
C ILE A 134 -2.57 8.24 7.63
N GLU A 135 -1.71 7.24 7.68
CA GLU A 135 -0.31 7.33 7.29
C GLU A 135 -0.16 7.19 5.78
N VAL A 136 0.78 7.92 5.20
CA VAL A 136 1.12 7.81 3.78
C VAL A 136 2.55 7.32 3.66
N TRP A 137 2.70 6.17 3.00
CA TRP A 137 3.99 5.60 2.65
C TRP A 137 4.25 5.83 1.16
N GLU A 138 5.43 6.33 0.83
CA GLU A 138 5.86 6.52 -0.54
C GLU A 138 6.58 5.25 -1.02
N PHE A 139 6.07 4.65 -2.09
CA PHE A 139 6.54 3.37 -2.62
C PHE A 139 8.04 3.38 -2.98
N PRO A 140 8.64 4.47 -3.50
CA PRO A 140 10.09 4.55 -3.68
C PRO A 140 10.89 4.29 -2.38
N ASP A 141 10.42 4.80 -1.23
CA ASP A 141 11.11 4.59 0.06
C ASP A 141 11.09 3.11 0.46
N LEU A 142 9.98 2.42 0.22
CA LEU A 142 9.86 0.97 0.44
C LEU A 142 10.87 0.20 -0.42
N LEU A 143 11.04 0.58 -1.69
CA LEU A 143 12.02 -0.03 -2.57
C LEU A 143 13.44 0.20 -2.05
N ASP A 144 13.77 1.41 -1.61
CA ASP A 144 15.10 1.73 -1.07
C ASP A 144 15.42 0.90 0.17
N GLU A 145 14.46 0.69 1.06
CA GLU A 145 14.62 -0.20 2.22
C GLU A 145 14.81 -1.67 1.82
N ILE A 146 14.07 -2.16 0.80
CA ILE A 146 14.25 -3.52 0.26
C ILE A 146 15.66 -3.68 -0.33
N VAL A 147 16.14 -2.68 -1.07
CA VAL A 147 17.50 -2.66 -1.64
C VAL A 147 18.56 -2.61 -0.54
N ALA A 148 18.32 -1.83 0.51
CA ALA A 148 19.23 -1.74 1.66
C ALA A 148 19.32 -3.08 2.40
N LEU A 149 18.20 -3.80 2.57
CA LEU A 149 18.18 -5.15 3.13
C LEU A 149 19.01 -6.12 2.27
N ALA A 150 18.85 -6.05 0.95
CA ALA A 150 19.63 -6.84 -0.01
C ALA A 150 21.15 -6.61 0.09
N GLY A 151 21.55 -5.36 0.34
CA GLY A 151 22.96 -4.97 0.43
C GLY A 151 23.67 -5.44 1.71
N LYS A 152 22.92 -5.71 2.79
CA LYS A 152 23.47 -5.93 4.14
C LYS A 152 23.82 -7.39 4.47
N GLY A 153 23.49 -8.39 3.64
CA GLY A 153 23.94 -9.76 3.93
C GLY A 153 23.33 -10.86 3.09
N LYS A 154 23.87 -12.07 3.29
CA LYS A 154 23.49 -13.35 2.64
C LYS A 154 22.09 -13.86 3.06
N HIS A 155 21.13 -12.97 3.34
CA HIS A 155 19.77 -13.42 3.58
C HIS A 155 19.20 -13.88 2.26
N TYR A 156 19.17 -15.21 2.09
CA TYR A 156 18.41 -15.84 1.04
C TYR A 156 16.93 -15.58 1.33
N VAL A 157 16.41 -14.53 0.71
CA VAL A 157 14.98 -14.24 0.77
C VAL A 157 14.30 -15.26 -0.13
N MET A 158 13.55 -16.18 0.47
CA MET A 158 12.79 -17.22 -0.24
C MET A 158 11.64 -16.64 -1.07
N ASP A 159 11.29 -15.37 -0.84
CA ASP A 159 10.28 -14.65 -1.62
C ASP A 159 10.84 -14.21 -2.98
N ASP A 160 10.18 -14.66 -4.04
CA ASP A 160 10.58 -14.41 -5.42
C ASP A 160 10.51 -12.93 -5.80
N THR A 161 9.61 -12.15 -5.18
CA THR A 161 9.46 -10.71 -5.43
C THR A 161 10.70 -9.97 -4.94
N VAL A 162 11.05 -10.16 -3.67
CA VAL A 162 12.25 -9.56 -3.09
C VAL A 162 13.48 -10.05 -3.83
N ARG A 163 13.61 -11.36 -4.05
CA ARG A 163 14.74 -11.93 -4.76
C ARG A 163 14.91 -11.36 -6.17
N THR A 164 13.83 -11.13 -6.89
CA THR A 164 13.87 -10.51 -8.22
C THR A 164 14.39 -9.07 -8.15
N LEU A 165 13.92 -8.28 -7.18
CA LEU A 165 14.43 -6.92 -6.94
C LEU A 165 15.93 -6.94 -6.57
N GLN A 166 16.35 -7.88 -5.72
CA GLN A 166 17.77 -8.07 -5.37
C GLN A 166 18.61 -8.36 -6.62
N MET A 167 18.17 -9.30 -7.47
CA MET A 167 18.87 -9.64 -8.72
C MET A 167 18.96 -8.45 -9.67
N LEU A 168 17.91 -7.63 -9.78
CA LEU A 168 17.92 -6.42 -10.59
C LEU A 168 18.98 -5.43 -10.09
N VAL A 169 19.06 -5.19 -8.78
CA VAL A 169 20.08 -4.33 -8.16
C VAL A 169 21.49 -4.84 -8.47
N TYR A 170 21.75 -6.14 -8.27
CA TYR A 170 23.06 -6.72 -8.59
C TYR A 170 23.41 -6.57 -10.08
N ALA A 171 22.44 -6.74 -10.98
CA ALA A 171 22.64 -6.55 -12.41
C ALA A 171 22.95 -5.09 -12.78
N GLN A 172 22.32 -4.12 -12.11
CA GLN A 172 22.60 -2.70 -12.32
C GLN A 172 23.97 -2.28 -11.77
N ARG A 173 24.37 -2.79 -10.60
CA ARG A 173 25.72 -2.60 -10.03
C ARG A 173 26.81 -3.14 -10.94
N ARG A 174 26.61 -4.34 -11.50
CA ARG A 174 27.53 -4.93 -12.49
C ARG A 174 27.69 -4.05 -13.74
N LYS A 175 26.68 -3.24 -14.06
CA LYS A 175 26.68 -2.30 -15.20
C LYS A 175 27.10 -0.87 -14.81
N GLY A 176 27.47 -0.61 -13.56
CA GLY A 176 27.88 0.72 -13.08
C GLY A 176 26.78 1.78 -13.09
N LYS A 177 25.51 1.39 -12.98
CA LYS A 177 24.35 2.31 -13.01
C LYS A 177 23.90 2.77 -11.61
N VAL A 178 24.26 2.02 -10.58
CA VAL A 178 24.05 2.24 -9.14
C VAL A 178 25.13 1.50 -8.38
#